data_AF-A0A7H8KPC7-F1
#
_entry.id   AF-A0A7H8KPC7-F1
#
_cell.length_a   1.000
_cell.length_b   1.000
_cell.length_c   1.000
_cell.angle_alpha   90.00
_cell.angle_beta   90.00
_cell.angle_gamma   90.00
#
_symmetry.space_group_name_H-M   'P 1'
#
loop_
_entity.id
_entity.type
_entity.pdbx_description
1 polymer ?
#
loop_
_entity_poly.entity_id
_entity_poly.type
_entity_poly.pdbx_seq_one_letter_code
_entity_poly.pdbx_strand_id
1 'polypeptide(L)'
;MIDEPWTPDDELRAAAALLSAAEPSRRAAGYDRLAARTAPGKDALRAWAVDTVLPRVEREPGGPALAALVDVLGAAQDERALPVLLELAGHPDGEVRLAVAKALPFVGEPAQGSPRVRALLALSRDAAPAVRDAAVFGLGTQGEAYGPAVRAALHERLDDEDEEVAEEAVRGLARRQDASVLPRLIDLLETYVEPHPLTLSAAAVLGRPELLPVLAELAAERPEDRRIAAALDACDPARRAERSATAWRLLEELDARRPDLDAALVWDRFSTDLRLEVHHPAEPGGYLLDALLRRAGHEPSRAASLVDADVPPADVPPAA
;
A
#
# COMPACT_ATOMS: atom_id res chain seq x y z
N MET A 1 -25.72 -25.22 -12.70
CA MET A 1 -26.06 -23.83 -13.07
C MET A 1 -24.92 -23.33 -13.91
N ILE A 2 -25.17 -23.00 -15.17
CA ILE A 2 -24.17 -22.37 -16.03
C ILE A 2 -24.22 -20.89 -15.65
N ASP A 3 -23.15 -20.36 -15.07
CA ASP A 3 -23.08 -18.93 -14.76
C ASP A 3 -23.32 -18.13 -16.04
N GLU A 4 -24.24 -17.17 -15.94
CA GLU A 4 -24.58 -16.28 -17.03
C GLU A 4 -23.31 -15.49 -17.42
N PRO A 5 -22.93 -15.41 -18.71
CA PRO A 5 -21.72 -14.73 -19.12
C PRO A 5 -21.80 -13.26 -18.69
N TRP A 6 -20.75 -12.79 -18.01
CA TRP A 6 -20.67 -11.41 -17.54
C TRP A 6 -20.82 -10.43 -18.71
N THR A 7 -21.60 -9.37 -18.52
CA THR A 7 -21.76 -8.29 -19.50
C THR A 7 -21.64 -6.92 -18.83
N PRO A 8 -21.12 -5.89 -19.53
CA PRO A 8 -21.04 -4.55 -18.97
C PRO A 8 -22.45 -3.99 -18.75
N ASP A 9 -22.64 -3.29 -17.64
CA ASP A 9 -23.86 -2.53 -17.36
C ASP A 9 -23.97 -1.29 -18.28
N ASP A 10 -25.09 -0.57 -18.19
CA ASP A 10 -25.36 0.57 -19.06
C ASP A 10 -24.42 1.76 -18.79
N GLU A 11 -23.91 1.90 -17.57
CA GLU A 11 -22.93 2.94 -17.23
C GLU A 11 -21.57 2.65 -17.89
N LEU A 12 -21.12 1.39 -17.83
CA LEU A 12 -19.91 0.92 -18.51
C LEU A 12 -20.04 1.04 -20.03
N ARG A 13 -21.21 0.69 -20.59
CA ARG A 13 -21.48 0.91 -22.03
C ARG A 13 -21.44 2.39 -22.40
N ALA A 14 -22.02 3.26 -21.57
CA ALA A 14 -22.01 4.71 -21.81
C ALA A 14 -20.60 5.30 -21.73
N ALA A 15 -19.78 4.84 -20.78
CA ALA A 15 -18.38 5.23 -20.68
C ALA A 15 -17.57 4.76 -21.90
N ALA A 16 -17.75 3.49 -22.33
CA ALA A 16 -17.10 2.96 -23.53
C ALA A 16 -17.52 3.69 -24.82
N ALA A 17 -18.76 4.17 -24.91
CA ALA A 17 -19.23 4.94 -26.05
C ALA A 17 -18.50 6.29 -26.20
N LEU A 18 -18.11 6.92 -25.08
CA LEU A 18 -17.35 8.17 -25.09
C LEU A 18 -15.95 8.02 -25.71
N LEU A 19 -15.38 6.82 -25.70
CA LEU A 19 -14.05 6.54 -26.27
C LEU A 19 -13.98 6.70 -27.80
N SER A 20 -15.14 6.81 -28.46
CA SER A 20 -15.24 7.05 -29.90
C SER A 20 -15.51 8.53 -30.22
N ALA A 21 -15.52 9.41 -29.22
CA ALA A 21 -15.75 10.85 -29.43
C ALA A 21 -14.58 11.50 -30.19
N ALA A 22 -14.90 12.47 -31.06
CA ALA A 22 -13.90 13.24 -31.79
C ALA A 22 -13.02 14.08 -30.85
N GLU A 23 -13.62 14.64 -29.79
CA GLU A 23 -12.94 15.48 -28.80
C GLU A 23 -12.14 14.64 -27.79
N PRO A 24 -10.84 14.91 -27.60
CA PRO A 24 -10.01 14.19 -26.62
C PRO A 24 -10.52 14.30 -25.18
N SER A 25 -11.07 15.44 -24.78
CA SER A 25 -11.63 15.65 -23.44
C SER A 25 -12.82 14.71 -23.14
N ARG A 26 -13.64 14.42 -24.15
CA ARG A 26 -14.75 13.47 -24.02
C ARG A 26 -14.24 12.04 -23.91
N ARG A 27 -13.18 11.69 -24.66
CA ARG A 27 -12.54 10.37 -24.53
C ARG A 27 -11.91 10.20 -23.15
N ALA A 28 -11.17 11.19 -22.66
CA ALA A 28 -10.62 11.22 -21.30
C ALA A 28 -11.70 10.97 -20.23
N ALA A 29 -12.82 11.70 -20.29
CA ALA A 29 -13.94 11.48 -19.37
C ALA A 29 -14.56 10.07 -19.48
N GLY A 30 -14.48 9.42 -20.64
CA GLY A 30 -14.86 8.02 -20.82
C GLY A 30 -13.89 7.08 -20.10
N TYR A 31 -12.58 7.27 -20.29
CA TYR A 31 -11.54 6.49 -19.60
C TYR A 31 -11.61 6.67 -18.08
N ASP A 32 -11.76 7.88 -17.55
CA ASP A 32 -11.86 8.15 -16.10
C ASP A 32 -13.00 7.35 -15.45
N ARG A 33 -14.17 7.32 -16.10
CA ARG A 33 -15.33 6.55 -15.64
C ARG A 33 -15.08 5.05 -15.66
N LEU A 34 -14.36 4.56 -16.66
CA LEU A 34 -13.96 3.16 -16.71
C LEU A 34 -12.97 2.84 -15.59
N ALA A 35 -11.93 3.64 -15.40
CA ALA A 35 -10.91 3.44 -14.37
C ALA A 35 -11.54 3.36 -12.97
N ALA A 36 -12.44 4.30 -12.64
CA ALA A 36 -13.14 4.34 -11.35
C ALA A 36 -13.97 3.08 -11.05
N ARG A 37 -14.46 2.39 -12.09
CA ARG A 37 -15.26 1.16 -11.96
C ARG A 37 -14.40 -0.11 -12.01
N THR A 38 -13.23 -0.04 -12.62
CA THR A 38 -12.41 -1.22 -12.93
C THR A 38 -11.67 -1.76 -11.70
N ALA A 39 -11.11 -0.88 -10.86
CA ALA A 39 -10.36 -1.26 -9.65
C ALA A 39 -11.19 -2.10 -8.64
N PRO A 40 -12.44 -1.73 -8.28
CA PRO A 40 -13.31 -2.57 -7.44
C PRO A 40 -13.95 -3.75 -8.21
N GLY A 41 -13.62 -3.92 -9.50
CA GLY A 41 -14.28 -4.86 -10.41
C GLY A 41 -13.88 -6.32 -10.23
N LYS A 42 -14.80 -7.23 -10.61
CA LYS A 42 -14.51 -8.66 -10.80
C LYS A 42 -13.58 -8.86 -12.00
N ASP A 43 -12.90 -10.00 -12.07
CA ASP A 43 -11.95 -10.34 -13.15
C ASP A 43 -12.52 -10.13 -14.56
N ALA A 44 -13.80 -10.47 -14.76
CA ALA A 44 -14.47 -10.25 -16.05
C ALA A 44 -14.56 -8.76 -16.45
N LEU A 45 -14.79 -7.85 -15.49
CA LEU A 45 -14.78 -6.41 -15.75
C LEU A 45 -13.37 -5.91 -16.08
N ARG A 46 -12.36 -6.37 -15.33
CA ARG A 46 -10.95 -6.00 -15.57
C ARG A 46 -10.51 -6.45 -16.96
N ALA A 47 -10.81 -7.70 -17.33
CA ALA A 47 -10.51 -8.24 -18.65
C ALA A 47 -11.23 -7.46 -19.76
N TRP A 48 -12.51 -7.13 -19.58
CA TRP A 48 -13.28 -6.36 -20.55
C TRP A 48 -12.78 -4.92 -20.70
N ALA A 49 -12.39 -4.27 -19.61
CA ALA A 49 -11.84 -2.92 -19.65
C ALA A 49 -10.55 -2.88 -20.49
N VAL A 50 -9.67 -3.86 -20.28
CA VAL A 50 -8.42 -4.03 -21.03
C VAL A 50 -8.69 -4.30 -22.51
N ASP A 51 -9.60 -5.21 -22.84
CA ASP A 51 -10.00 -5.49 -24.24
C ASP A 51 -10.60 -4.25 -24.92
N THR A 52 -11.27 -3.41 -24.13
CA THR A 52 -11.86 -2.17 -24.60
C THR A 52 -10.79 -1.11 -24.90
N VAL A 53 -9.78 -0.94 -24.05
CA VAL A 53 -8.85 0.20 -24.17
C VAL A 53 -7.53 -0.12 -24.88
N LEU A 54 -7.02 -1.36 -24.83
CA LEU A 54 -5.74 -1.71 -25.46
C LEU A 54 -5.69 -1.37 -26.97
N PRO A 55 -6.72 -1.69 -27.79
CA PRO A 55 -6.67 -1.37 -29.23
C PRO A 55 -6.70 0.13 -29.55
N ARG A 56 -6.81 1.00 -28.55
CA ARG A 56 -6.91 2.46 -28.70
C ARG A 56 -5.61 3.19 -28.37
N VAL A 57 -4.63 2.54 -27.75
CA VAL A 57 -3.36 3.15 -27.33
C VAL A 57 -2.70 3.93 -28.48
N GLU A 58 -2.52 3.30 -29.63
CA GLU A 58 -1.89 3.91 -30.81
C GLU A 58 -2.70 5.08 -31.42
N ARG A 59 -3.98 5.20 -31.08
CA ARG A 59 -4.88 6.23 -31.61
C ARG A 59 -4.92 7.48 -30.73
N GLU A 60 -4.41 7.40 -29.51
CA GLU A 60 -4.32 8.53 -28.60
C GLU A 60 -2.91 9.15 -28.70
N PRO A 61 -2.76 10.33 -29.32
CA PRO A 61 -1.44 10.90 -29.63
C PRO A 61 -0.69 11.47 -28.39
N GLY A 62 -1.25 11.38 -27.19
CA GLY A 62 -0.73 11.96 -25.94
C GLY A 62 -1.78 12.73 -25.13
N GLY A 63 -1.36 13.42 -24.07
CA GLY A 63 -2.22 14.28 -23.26
C GLY A 63 -3.22 13.53 -22.35
N PRO A 64 -4.25 14.25 -21.86
CA PRO A 64 -5.15 13.74 -20.83
C PRO A 64 -5.89 12.46 -21.21
N ALA A 65 -6.20 12.27 -22.50
CA ALA A 65 -6.89 11.05 -22.95
C ALA A 65 -5.99 9.81 -22.85
N LEU A 66 -4.70 9.93 -23.20
CA LEU A 66 -3.76 8.81 -23.08
C LEU A 66 -3.40 8.55 -21.61
N ALA A 67 -3.24 9.59 -20.79
CA ALA A 67 -3.01 9.43 -19.36
C ALA A 67 -4.20 8.70 -18.69
N ALA A 68 -5.43 9.14 -18.97
CA ALA A 68 -6.64 8.48 -18.45
C ALA A 68 -6.79 7.03 -18.96
N LEU A 69 -6.40 6.75 -20.22
CA LEU A 69 -6.35 5.37 -20.73
C LEU A 69 -5.40 4.51 -19.89
N VAL A 70 -4.21 5.02 -19.57
CA VAL A 70 -3.23 4.33 -18.70
C VAL A 70 -3.80 4.08 -17.31
N ASP A 71 -4.60 5.01 -16.76
CA ASP A 71 -5.28 4.79 -15.48
C ASP A 71 -6.27 3.61 -15.54
N VAL A 72 -6.97 3.40 -16.67
CA VAL A 72 -7.80 2.19 -16.86
C VAL A 72 -6.94 0.93 -16.82
N LEU A 73 -5.78 0.93 -17.49
CA LEU A 73 -4.86 -0.21 -17.51
C LEU A 73 -4.32 -0.52 -16.11
N GLY A 74 -3.94 0.51 -15.34
CA GLY A 74 -3.50 0.37 -13.95
C GLY A 74 -4.60 -0.17 -13.04
N ALA A 75 -5.83 0.35 -13.18
CA ALA A 75 -7.00 -0.11 -12.42
C ALA A 75 -7.40 -1.55 -12.75
N ALA A 76 -7.16 -2.01 -13.99
CA ALA A 76 -7.43 -3.38 -14.41
C ALA A 76 -6.47 -4.40 -13.81
N GLN A 77 -5.22 -4.00 -13.52
CA GLN A 77 -4.17 -4.90 -12.99
C GLN A 77 -3.93 -6.13 -13.86
N ASP A 78 -4.22 -6.04 -15.16
CA ASP A 78 -4.10 -7.14 -16.12
C ASP A 78 -2.71 -7.12 -16.75
N GLU A 79 -1.99 -8.24 -16.69
CA GLU A 79 -0.61 -8.35 -17.17
C GLU A 79 -0.46 -8.07 -18.68
N ARG A 80 -1.52 -8.21 -19.46
CA ARG A 80 -1.53 -7.84 -20.90
C ARG A 80 -1.22 -6.37 -21.13
N ALA A 81 -1.41 -5.50 -20.12
CA ALA A 81 -1.07 -4.09 -20.19
C ALA A 81 0.43 -3.80 -20.03
N LEU A 82 1.22 -4.73 -19.47
CA LEU A 82 2.63 -4.46 -19.13
C LEU A 82 3.46 -3.98 -20.33
N PRO A 83 3.42 -4.61 -21.53
CA PRO A 83 4.22 -4.13 -22.67
C PRO A 83 3.92 -2.68 -23.06
N VAL A 84 2.65 -2.28 -23.02
CA VAL A 84 2.22 -0.91 -23.32
C VAL A 84 2.72 0.07 -22.25
N LEU A 85 2.60 -0.27 -20.97
CA LEU A 85 3.09 0.59 -19.89
C LEU A 85 4.61 0.80 -19.96
N LEU A 86 5.36 -0.24 -20.34
CA LEU A 86 6.81 -0.15 -20.51
C LEU A 86 7.21 0.76 -21.67
N GLU A 87 6.46 0.75 -22.77
CA GLU A 87 6.66 1.67 -23.89
C GLU A 87 6.36 3.11 -23.48
N LEU A 88 5.22 3.33 -22.82
CA LEU A 88 4.77 4.66 -22.40
C LEU A 88 5.59 5.26 -21.24
N ALA A 89 6.40 4.47 -20.53
CA ALA A 89 7.32 4.98 -19.51
C ALA A 89 8.34 6.01 -20.06
N GLY A 90 8.63 5.95 -21.37
CA GLY A 90 9.50 6.92 -22.06
C GLY A 90 8.75 8.04 -22.80
N HIS A 91 7.43 8.19 -22.61
CA HIS A 91 6.62 9.12 -23.38
C HIS A 91 7.03 10.59 -23.14
N PRO A 92 7.05 11.47 -24.15
CA PRO A 92 7.48 12.88 -23.98
C PRO A 92 6.59 13.67 -23.01
N ASP A 93 5.31 13.31 -22.92
CA ASP A 93 4.34 13.93 -22.00
C ASP A 93 4.52 13.44 -20.56
N GLY A 94 4.73 14.38 -19.63
CA GLY A 94 4.89 14.09 -18.20
C GLY A 94 3.62 13.54 -17.53
N GLU A 95 2.42 13.90 -18.01
CA GLU A 95 1.17 13.36 -17.46
C GLU A 95 1.02 11.87 -17.78
N VAL A 96 1.42 11.46 -18.98
CA VAL A 96 1.43 10.06 -19.38
C VAL A 96 2.45 9.28 -18.56
N ARG A 97 3.67 9.81 -18.39
CA ARG A 97 4.69 9.14 -17.55
C ARG A 97 4.26 9.02 -16.09
N LEU A 98 3.55 10.02 -15.57
CA LEU A 98 2.96 9.98 -14.22
C LEU A 98 1.92 8.87 -14.09
N ALA A 99 0.98 8.77 -15.04
CA ALA A 99 -0.01 7.71 -15.06
C ALA A 99 0.67 6.32 -15.11
N VAL A 100 1.73 6.17 -15.93
CA VAL A 100 2.52 4.93 -16.00
C VAL A 100 3.20 4.61 -14.66
N ALA A 101 3.83 5.60 -14.03
CA ALA A 101 4.48 5.44 -12.72
C ALA A 101 3.49 4.98 -11.64
N LYS A 102 2.24 5.45 -11.69
CA LYS A 102 1.15 5.03 -10.79
C LYS A 102 0.61 3.64 -11.12
N ALA A 103 0.58 3.25 -12.39
CA ALA A 103 0.03 1.96 -12.84
C ALA A 103 1.00 0.79 -12.64
N LEU A 104 2.30 0.98 -12.92
CA LEU A 104 3.32 -0.07 -12.87
C LEU A 104 3.38 -0.83 -11.53
N PRO A 105 3.18 -0.22 -10.34
CA PRO A 105 3.14 -0.93 -9.07
C PRO A 105 2.07 -2.04 -8.96
N PHE A 106 1.14 -2.13 -9.90
CA PHE A 106 0.02 -3.06 -9.85
C PHE A 106 -0.06 -4.00 -11.05
N VAL A 107 0.85 -3.89 -12.03
CA VAL A 107 0.81 -4.65 -13.28
C VAL A 107 2.10 -5.45 -13.47
N GLY A 108 1.99 -6.76 -13.61
CA GLY A 108 3.11 -7.68 -13.82
C GLY A 108 3.90 -7.99 -12.55
N GLU A 109 4.88 -8.89 -12.67
CA GLU A 109 5.60 -9.46 -11.52
C GLU A 109 6.52 -8.44 -10.80
N PRO A 110 6.40 -8.28 -9.47
CA PRO A 110 7.27 -7.43 -8.66
C PRO A 110 8.61 -8.10 -8.32
N ALA A 111 9.22 -8.84 -9.25
CA ALA A 111 10.50 -9.50 -9.02
C ALA A 111 11.69 -8.55 -9.22
N GLN A 112 12.77 -8.77 -8.47
CA GLN A 112 14.03 -8.03 -8.66
C GLN A 112 14.47 -8.08 -10.12
N GLY A 113 14.76 -6.90 -10.68
CA GLY A 113 15.23 -6.79 -12.06
C GLY A 113 14.17 -7.06 -13.12
N SER A 114 12.90 -7.26 -12.79
CA SER A 114 11.82 -7.39 -13.77
C SER A 114 11.70 -6.12 -14.66
N PRO A 115 11.12 -6.21 -15.88
CA PRO A 115 10.92 -5.05 -16.74
C PRO A 115 10.19 -3.90 -16.02
N ARG A 116 9.17 -4.24 -15.23
CA ARG A 116 8.42 -3.31 -14.38
C ARG A 116 9.33 -2.57 -13.39
N VAL A 117 10.16 -3.30 -12.65
CA VAL A 117 11.09 -2.67 -11.67
C VAL A 117 12.12 -1.80 -12.38
N ARG A 118 12.64 -2.22 -13.53
CA ARG A 118 13.57 -1.39 -14.33
C ARG A 118 12.91 -0.09 -14.82
N ALA A 119 11.65 -0.13 -15.24
CA ALA A 119 10.91 1.07 -15.62
C ALA A 119 10.70 2.02 -14.44
N LEU A 120 10.31 1.51 -13.27
CA LEU A 120 10.20 2.33 -12.04
C LEU A 120 11.56 2.93 -11.62
N LEU A 121 12.66 2.18 -11.75
CA LEU A 121 14.01 2.71 -11.52
C LEU A 121 14.37 3.85 -12.47
N ALA A 122 13.93 3.80 -13.74
CA ALA A 122 14.13 4.89 -14.68
C ALA A 122 13.26 6.11 -14.31
N LEU A 123 11.97 5.89 -14.04
CA LEU A 123 11.01 6.95 -13.66
C LEU A 123 11.36 7.62 -12.32
N SER A 124 12.05 6.93 -11.40
CA SER A 124 12.57 7.56 -10.18
C SER A 124 13.62 8.65 -10.42
N ARG A 125 14.09 8.81 -11.66
CA ARG A 125 15.02 9.87 -12.11
C ARG A 125 14.36 10.83 -13.11
N ASP A 126 13.04 10.83 -13.19
CA ASP A 126 12.32 11.71 -14.10
C ASP A 126 12.56 13.19 -13.77
N ALA A 127 12.45 14.05 -14.79
CA ALA A 127 12.54 15.49 -14.61
C ALA A 127 11.37 16.06 -13.80
N ALA A 128 10.18 15.45 -13.90
CA ALA A 128 8.99 15.89 -13.17
C ALA A 128 8.94 15.28 -11.76
N PRO A 129 8.86 16.09 -10.69
CA PRO A 129 8.83 15.59 -9.31
C PRO A 129 7.68 14.61 -9.04
N ALA A 130 6.47 14.90 -9.54
CA ALA A 130 5.32 14.00 -9.39
C ALA A 130 5.57 12.59 -9.98
N VAL A 131 6.34 12.49 -11.06
CA VAL A 131 6.71 11.19 -11.67
C VAL A 131 7.74 10.48 -10.79
N ARG A 132 8.73 11.22 -10.27
CA ARG A 132 9.71 10.67 -9.32
C ARG A 132 9.01 10.15 -8.07
N ASP A 133 8.12 10.93 -7.47
CA ASP A 133 7.33 10.58 -6.29
C ASP A 133 6.59 9.27 -6.49
N ALA A 134 5.76 9.19 -7.54
CA ALA A 134 4.99 7.97 -7.85
C ALA A 134 5.90 6.74 -8.07
N ALA A 135 7.05 6.93 -8.73
CA ALA A 135 8.00 5.86 -8.96
C ALA A 135 8.71 5.43 -7.66
N VAL A 136 9.10 6.36 -6.80
CA VAL A 136 9.74 6.11 -5.49
C VAL A 136 8.74 5.45 -4.54
N PHE A 137 7.48 5.89 -4.52
CA PHE A 137 6.37 5.21 -3.84
C PHE A 137 6.26 3.75 -4.32
N GLY A 138 6.26 3.55 -5.64
CA GLY A 138 6.21 2.23 -6.26
C GLY A 138 7.37 1.37 -5.79
N LEU A 139 8.60 1.81 -5.97
CA LEU A 139 9.79 1.12 -5.47
C LEU A 139 9.75 0.87 -3.96
N GLY A 140 9.24 1.84 -3.19
CA GLY A 140 9.13 1.84 -1.73
C GLY A 140 8.05 0.91 -1.15
N THR A 141 7.14 0.40 -1.98
CA THR A 141 6.02 -0.46 -1.52
C THR A 141 6.17 -1.94 -1.93
N GLN A 142 6.98 -2.25 -2.96
CA GLN A 142 7.13 -3.62 -3.46
C GLN A 142 8.19 -4.41 -2.66
N GLY A 143 7.76 -5.40 -1.88
CA GLY A 143 8.63 -6.19 -1.02
C GLY A 143 9.58 -7.10 -1.79
N GLU A 144 9.04 -7.87 -2.73
CA GLU A 144 9.74 -8.89 -3.54
C GLU A 144 10.76 -8.25 -4.49
N ALA A 145 10.55 -6.99 -4.86
CA ALA A 145 11.41 -6.23 -5.76
C ALA A 145 12.65 -5.66 -5.06
N TYR A 146 12.72 -5.71 -3.73
CA TYR A 146 13.79 -5.03 -3.01
C TYR A 146 15.13 -5.73 -3.18
N GLY A 147 16.01 -5.11 -3.97
CA GLY A 147 17.40 -5.52 -4.15
C GLY A 147 18.35 -4.32 -4.17
N PRO A 148 19.65 -4.53 -4.43
CA PRO A 148 20.66 -3.48 -4.39
C PRO A 148 20.35 -2.26 -5.25
N ALA A 149 19.77 -2.46 -6.44
CA ALA A 149 19.40 -1.36 -7.34
C ALA A 149 18.25 -0.49 -6.79
N VAL A 150 17.23 -1.12 -6.19
CA VAL A 150 16.12 -0.41 -5.55
C VAL A 150 16.62 0.34 -4.33
N ARG A 151 17.44 -0.30 -3.49
CA ARG A 151 18.09 0.36 -2.36
C ARG A 151 18.87 1.59 -2.79
N ALA A 152 19.72 1.47 -3.81
CA ALA A 152 20.51 2.59 -4.33
C ALA A 152 19.63 3.73 -4.86
N ALA A 153 18.55 3.43 -5.58
CA ALA A 153 17.62 4.44 -6.08
C ALA A 153 16.89 5.18 -4.96
N LEU A 154 16.47 4.48 -3.90
CA LEU A 154 15.88 5.13 -2.73
C LEU A 154 16.90 6.03 -2.01
N HIS A 155 18.15 5.56 -1.84
CA HIS A 155 19.23 6.39 -1.28
C HIS A 155 19.50 7.64 -2.11
N GLU A 156 19.49 7.53 -3.44
CA GLU A 156 19.67 8.66 -4.37
C GLU A 156 18.58 9.75 -4.22
N ARG A 157 17.43 9.38 -3.67
CA ARG A 157 16.26 10.25 -3.50
C ARG A 157 16.12 10.84 -2.11
N LEU A 158 16.97 10.46 -1.14
CA LEU A 158 16.94 11.03 0.21
C LEU A 158 17.18 12.56 0.23
N ASP A 159 17.96 13.04 -0.73
CA ASP A 159 18.32 14.45 -0.90
C ASP A 159 17.65 15.05 -2.15
N ASP A 160 16.49 14.52 -2.56
CA ASP A 160 15.73 15.10 -3.67
C ASP A 160 15.34 16.56 -3.35
N GLU A 161 15.29 17.40 -4.40
CA GLU A 161 14.90 18.81 -4.29
C GLU A 161 13.41 18.95 -3.94
N ASP A 162 12.61 17.95 -4.28
CA ASP A 162 11.20 17.86 -3.94
C ASP A 162 11.03 17.08 -2.63
N GLU A 163 10.38 17.72 -1.66
CA GLU A 163 10.24 17.20 -0.31
C GLU A 163 9.40 15.91 -0.27
N GLU A 164 8.33 15.81 -1.07
CA GLU A 164 7.48 14.61 -1.10
C GLU A 164 8.30 13.39 -1.58
N VAL A 165 9.14 13.59 -2.60
CA VAL A 165 10.04 12.55 -3.13
C VAL A 165 11.05 12.09 -2.07
N ALA A 166 11.65 13.03 -1.34
CA ALA A 166 12.61 12.72 -0.28
C ALA A 166 11.99 11.93 0.87
N GLU A 167 10.78 12.31 1.28
CA GLU A 167 10.05 11.63 2.34
C GLU A 167 9.55 10.24 1.92
N GLU A 168 9.17 10.07 0.66
CA GLU A 168 8.86 8.75 0.12
C GLU A 168 10.07 7.82 0.09
N ALA A 169 11.25 8.36 -0.22
CA ALA A 169 12.50 7.61 -0.15
C ALA A 169 12.82 7.17 1.29
N VAL A 170 12.68 8.09 2.25
CA VAL A 170 12.83 7.80 3.68
C VAL A 170 11.87 6.70 4.12
N ARG A 171 10.59 6.83 3.77
CA ARG A 171 9.57 5.83 4.07
C ARG A 171 9.89 4.48 3.43
N GLY A 172 10.31 4.47 2.17
CA GLY A 172 10.69 3.25 1.45
C GLY A 172 11.83 2.48 2.12
N LEU A 173 12.85 3.19 2.60
CA LEU A 173 13.99 2.59 3.32
C LEU A 173 13.60 2.13 4.74
N ALA A 174 12.84 2.94 5.47
CA ALA A 174 12.34 2.61 6.81
C ALA A 174 11.49 1.33 6.82
N ARG A 175 10.60 1.21 5.83
CA ARG A 175 9.81 0.01 5.56
C ARG A 175 10.67 -1.24 5.48
N ARG A 176 11.87 -1.14 4.91
CA ARG A 176 12.79 -2.27 4.76
C ARG A 176 13.78 -2.44 5.90
N GLN A 177 13.54 -1.72 7.00
CA GLN A 177 14.41 -1.70 8.17
C GLN A 177 15.87 -1.33 7.81
N ASP A 178 16.06 -0.52 6.76
CA ASP A 178 17.38 -0.02 6.40
C ASP A 178 17.76 1.14 7.32
N ALA A 179 18.44 0.81 8.41
CA ALA A 179 18.86 1.77 9.43
C ALA A 179 19.78 2.89 8.91
N SER A 180 20.33 2.77 7.70
CA SER A 180 21.14 3.85 7.11
C SER A 180 20.33 5.13 6.82
N VAL A 181 18.99 5.05 6.82
CA VAL A 181 18.12 6.22 6.70
C VAL A 181 18.08 7.10 7.96
N LEU A 182 18.54 6.60 9.10
CA LEU A 182 18.40 7.27 10.41
C LEU A 182 18.88 8.72 10.42
N PRO A 183 20.06 9.09 9.89
CA PRO A 183 20.52 10.48 9.93
C PRO A 183 19.57 11.43 9.20
N ARG A 184 19.08 11.04 8.02
CA ARG A 184 18.15 11.85 7.23
C ARG A 184 16.77 11.91 7.89
N LEU A 185 16.31 10.81 8.47
CA LEU A 185 15.04 10.78 9.19
C LEU A 185 15.07 11.69 10.43
N ILE A 186 16.16 11.72 11.19
CA ILE A 186 16.34 12.64 12.33
C ILE A 186 16.34 14.09 11.83
N ASP A 187 17.12 14.39 10.79
CA ASP A 187 17.20 15.73 10.19
C ASP A 187 15.81 16.26 9.76
N LEU A 188 14.98 15.43 9.11
CA LEU A 188 13.61 15.82 8.74
C LEU A 188 12.71 16.05 9.95
N LEU A 189 12.85 15.25 11.01
CA LEU A 189 12.08 15.42 12.25
C LEU A 189 12.49 16.69 13.02
N GLU A 190 13.76 17.08 12.96
CA GLU A 190 14.31 18.29 13.61
C GLU A 190 14.03 19.57 12.80
N THR A 191 14.05 19.47 11.47
CA THR A 191 13.92 20.63 10.57
C THR A 191 12.52 21.24 10.60
N TYR A 192 11.49 20.41 10.65
CA TYR A 192 10.11 20.85 10.50
C TYR A 192 9.38 20.91 11.82
N VAL A 193 8.79 22.09 12.10
CA VAL A 193 7.90 22.28 13.25
C VAL A 193 6.72 21.30 13.19
N GLU A 194 6.21 20.99 12.00
CA GLU A 194 5.26 19.91 11.76
C GLU A 194 5.84 18.90 10.77
N PRO A 195 6.49 17.82 11.27
CA PRO A 195 7.00 16.79 10.39
C PRO A 195 5.88 16.14 9.60
N HIS A 196 6.17 15.83 8.33
CA HIS A 196 5.19 15.22 7.46
C HIS A 196 4.72 13.85 8.00
N PRO A 197 3.46 13.45 7.74
CA PRO A 197 2.93 12.16 8.20
C PRO A 197 3.77 10.95 7.77
N LEU A 198 4.40 11.02 6.59
CA LEU A 198 5.25 9.93 6.10
C LEU A 198 6.54 9.80 6.92
N THR A 199 7.11 10.92 7.37
CA THR A 199 8.30 10.97 8.22
C THR A 199 8.01 10.36 9.60
N LEU A 200 6.88 10.70 10.22
CA LEU A 200 6.43 10.09 11.48
C LEU A 200 6.11 8.60 11.32
N SER A 201 5.46 8.22 10.21
CA SER A 201 5.21 6.81 9.90
C SER A 201 6.51 6.03 9.69
N ALA A 202 7.50 6.61 9.00
CA ALA A 202 8.81 6.02 8.80
C ALA A 202 9.53 5.80 10.14
N ALA A 203 9.47 6.78 11.05
CA ALA A 203 10.01 6.65 12.40
C ALA A 203 9.35 5.50 13.17
N ALA A 204 8.02 5.43 13.15
CA ALA A 204 7.28 4.37 13.83
C ALA A 204 7.61 2.97 13.26
N VAL A 205 7.65 2.83 11.93
CA VAL A 205 7.95 1.56 11.26
C VAL A 205 9.41 1.14 11.47
N LEU A 206 10.36 2.08 11.40
CA LEU A 206 11.77 1.81 11.64
C LEU A 206 12.01 1.45 13.12
N GLY A 207 11.30 2.10 14.05
CA GLY A 207 11.20 1.71 15.45
C GLY A 207 12.53 1.72 16.21
N ARG A 208 13.37 2.71 15.93
CA ARG A 208 14.76 2.78 16.41
C ARG A 208 14.88 3.69 17.62
N PRO A 209 15.48 3.23 18.75
CA PRO A 209 15.64 4.04 19.95
C PRO A 209 16.41 5.35 19.73
N GLU A 210 17.24 5.39 18.69
CA GLU A 210 17.98 6.58 18.25
C GLU A 210 17.06 7.76 17.90
N LEU A 211 15.78 7.50 17.59
CA LEU A 211 14.77 8.54 17.28
C LEU A 211 14.08 9.10 18.54
N LEU A 212 14.25 8.48 19.70
CA LEU A 212 13.54 8.87 20.93
C LEU A 212 13.79 10.33 21.34
N PRO A 213 15.02 10.90 21.28
CA PRO A 213 15.25 12.28 21.70
C PRO A 213 14.39 13.29 20.91
N VAL A 214 14.49 13.26 19.58
CA VAL A 214 13.72 14.17 18.71
C VAL A 214 12.21 13.94 18.83
N LEU A 215 11.76 12.69 18.92
CA LEU A 215 10.34 12.38 19.08
C LEU A 215 9.79 12.85 20.44
N ALA A 216 10.61 12.81 21.50
CA ALA A 216 10.21 13.27 22.83
C ALA A 216 10.08 14.80 22.88
N GLU A 217 10.96 15.53 22.20
CA GLU A 217 10.86 16.98 22.03
C GLU A 217 9.57 17.34 21.27
N LEU A 218 9.33 16.70 20.13
CA LEU A 218 8.11 16.90 19.34
C LEU A 218 6.83 16.58 20.14
N ALA A 219 6.85 15.54 20.98
CA ALA A 219 5.71 15.19 21.82
C ALA A 219 5.48 16.16 22.99
N ALA A 220 6.54 16.79 23.51
CA ALA A 220 6.42 17.83 24.52
C ALA A 220 5.75 19.09 23.96
N GLU A 221 6.02 19.40 22.69
CA GLU A 221 5.39 20.51 21.98
C GLU A 221 3.96 20.20 21.54
N ARG A 222 3.68 18.94 21.17
CA ARG A 222 2.37 18.48 20.65
C ARG A 222 1.92 17.15 21.26
N PRO A 223 1.51 17.16 22.54
CA PRO A 223 1.13 15.96 23.26
C PRO A 223 -0.13 15.28 22.71
N GLU A 224 -0.96 15.99 21.95
CA GLU A 224 -2.18 15.49 21.33
C GLU A 224 -1.98 14.76 20.00
N ASP A 225 -0.80 14.90 19.36
CA ASP A 225 -0.55 14.26 18.06
C ASP A 225 -0.30 12.75 18.24
N ARG A 226 -1.32 11.98 17.86
CA ARG A 226 -1.29 10.52 17.95
C ARG A 226 -0.22 9.87 17.07
N ARG A 227 0.24 10.54 16.02
CA ARG A 227 1.29 10.02 15.13
C ARG A 227 2.65 10.08 15.82
N ILE A 228 2.91 11.15 16.56
CA ILE A 228 4.13 11.30 17.38
C ILE A 228 4.11 10.28 18.53
N ALA A 229 2.97 10.17 19.23
CA ALA A 229 2.81 9.16 20.29
C ALA A 229 3.04 7.73 19.79
N ALA A 230 2.47 7.38 18.62
CA ALA A 230 2.68 6.07 18.01
C ALA A 230 4.15 5.83 17.62
N ALA A 231 4.85 6.85 17.10
CA ALA A 231 6.27 6.74 16.79
C ALA A 231 7.13 6.58 18.05
N LEU A 232 6.81 7.28 19.14
CA LEU A 232 7.46 7.11 20.44
C LEU A 232 7.31 5.69 20.97
N ASP A 233 6.08 5.18 21.05
CA ASP A 233 5.80 3.84 21.55
C ASP A 233 6.51 2.77 20.70
N ALA A 234 6.59 2.98 19.38
CA ALA A 234 7.28 2.07 18.46
C ALA A 234 8.81 2.17 18.54
N CYS A 235 9.38 3.28 19.01
CA CYS A 235 10.82 3.46 19.18
C CYS A 235 11.31 3.12 20.60
N ASP A 236 10.43 3.06 21.60
CA ASP A 236 10.77 2.72 22.99
C ASP A 236 10.88 1.20 23.18
N PRO A 237 12.08 0.65 23.49
CA PRO A 237 12.27 -0.78 23.73
C PRO A 237 11.39 -1.37 24.83
N ALA A 238 11.12 -0.61 25.90
CA ALA A 238 10.30 -1.07 27.02
C ALA A 238 8.83 -1.19 26.59
N ARG A 239 8.31 -0.19 25.87
CA ARG A 239 6.95 -0.22 25.31
C ARG A 239 6.76 -1.35 24.30
N ARG A 240 7.75 -1.57 23.42
CA ARG A 240 7.74 -2.70 22.50
C ARG A 240 7.68 -4.04 23.24
N ALA A 241 8.51 -4.21 24.27
CA ALA A 241 8.54 -5.44 25.07
C ALA A 241 7.20 -5.67 25.80
N GLU A 242 6.62 -4.62 26.39
CA GLU A 242 5.31 -4.64 27.05
C GLU A 242 4.21 -5.04 26.05
N ARG A 243 4.18 -4.42 24.86
CA ARG A 243 3.21 -4.73 23.80
C ARG A 243 3.34 -6.18 23.34
N SER A 244 4.55 -6.66 23.07
CA SER A 244 4.79 -8.05 22.68
C SER A 244 4.39 -9.05 23.76
N ALA A 245 4.70 -8.76 25.04
CA ALA A 245 4.29 -9.62 26.15
C ALA A 245 2.77 -9.68 26.31
N THR A 246 2.08 -8.54 26.15
CA THR A 246 0.62 -8.44 26.20
C THR A 246 -0.02 -9.21 25.04
N ALA A 247 0.51 -9.05 23.83
CA ALA A 247 0.06 -9.79 22.65
C ALA A 247 0.20 -11.30 22.85
N TRP A 248 1.34 -11.75 23.37
CA TRP A 248 1.61 -13.15 23.63
C TRP A 248 0.65 -13.73 24.67
N ARG A 249 0.44 -13.03 25.78
CA ARG A 249 -0.54 -13.45 26.80
C ARG A 249 -1.95 -13.56 26.25
N LEU A 250 -2.36 -12.67 25.35
CA LEU A 250 -3.67 -12.77 24.71
C LEU A 250 -3.78 -14.08 23.92
N LEU A 251 -2.74 -14.44 23.17
CA LEU A 251 -2.72 -15.68 22.39
C LEU A 251 -2.78 -16.91 23.31
N GLU A 252 -2.01 -16.94 24.41
CA GLU A 252 -2.06 -18.00 25.42
C GLU A 252 -3.45 -18.14 26.07
N GLU A 253 -4.06 -17.01 26.44
CA GLU A 253 -5.39 -16.98 27.03
C GLU A 253 -6.47 -17.45 26.05
N LEU A 254 -6.30 -17.16 24.75
CA LEU A 254 -7.21 -17.63 23.71
C LEU A 254 -7.04 -19.13 23.46
N ASP A 255 -5.81 -19.63 23.32
CA ASP A 255 -5.51 -21.06 23.14
C ASP A 255 -6.04 -21.90 24.31
N ALA A 256 -5.87 -21.42 25.55
CA ALA A 256 -6.40 -22.09 26.73
C ALA A 256 -7.95 -22.18 26.76
N ARG A 257 -8.65 -21.21 26.15
CA ARG A 257 -10.13 -21.16 26.08
C ARG A 257 -10.69 -21.90 24.88
N ARG A 258 -10.02 -21.76 23.74
CA ARG A 258 -10.45 -22.16 22.40
C ARG A 258 -9.27 -22.78 21.65
N PRO A 259 -8.78 -23.96 22.08
CA PRO A 259 -7.69 -24.67 21.41
C PRO A 259 -8.11 -25.20 20.02
N ASP A 260 -9.40 -25.11 19.68
CA ASP A 260 -9.94 -25.37 18.35
C ASP A 260 -9.67 -24.26 17.34
N LEU A 261 -9.35 -23.03 17.80
CA LEU A 261 -9.08 -21.90 16.92
C LEU A 261 -7.61 -21.87 16.51
N ASP A 262 -7.38 -21.85 15.20
CA ASP A 262 -6.05 -21.60 14.64
C ASP A 262 -5.79 -20.09 14.62
N ALA A 263 -5.42 -19.57 15.79
CA ALA A 263 -5.12 -18.16 16.01
C ALA A 263 -3.61 -17.87 15.90
N ALA A 264 -3.27 -16.77 15.24
CA ALA A 264 -1.89 -16.33 15.06
C ALA A 264 -1.74 -14.82 15.25
N LEU A 265 -0.61 -14.42 15.82
CA LEU A 265 -0.19 -13.02 15.80
C LEU A 265 0.56 -12.76 14.49
N VAL A 266 0.02 -11.86 13.68
CA VAL A 266 0.56 -11.52 12.37
C VAL A 266 0.93 -10.05 12.37
N TRP A 267 2.16 -9.78 11.94
CA TRP A 267 2.63 -8.41 11.75
C TRP A 267 2.77 -8.14 10.26
N ASP A 268 1.91 -7.26 9.75
CA ASP A 268 2.00 -6.83 8.36
C ASP A 268 3.33 -6.13 8.12
N ARG A 269 4.04 -6.60 7.10
CA ARG A 269 5.26 -5.95 6.64
C ARG A 269 4.96 -4.48 6.36
N PHE A 270 5.85 -3.58 6.77
CA PHE A 270 5.72 -2.13 6.55
C PHE A 270 4.69 -1.40 7.42
N SER A 271 4.09 -2.09 8.40
CA SER A 271 3.14 -1.50 9.35
C SER A 271 3.70 -1.53 10.77
N THR A 272 3.12 -0.74 11.66
CA THR A 272 3.24 -0.90 13.12
C THR A 272 2.08 -1.72 13.70
N ASP A 273 1.11 -2.09 12.87
CA ASP A 273 -0.11 -2.78 13.26
C ASP A 273 0.15 -4.27 13.45
N LEU A 274 0.05 -4.71 14.70
CA LEU A 274 0.01 -6.12 15.04
C LEU A 274 -1.44 -6.60 14.95
N ARG A 275 -1.67 -7.70 14.25
CA ARG A 275 -2.98 -8.31 14.05
C ARG A 275 -3.06 -9.64 14.80
N LEU A 276 -4.23 -9.94 15.33
CA LEU A 276 -4.60 -11.29 15.73
C LEU A 276 -5.48 -11.85 14.62
N GLU A 277 -4.96 -12.80 13.85
CA GLU A 277 -5.72 -13.53 12.85
C GLU A 277 -6.30 -14.79 13.47
N VAL A 278 -7.56 -15.08 13.15
CA VAL A 278 -8.27 -16.28 13.60
C VAL A 278 -8.73 -17.02 12.35
N HIS A 279 -8.04 -18.12 12.06
CA HIS A 279 -8.36 -18.98 10.93
C HIS A 279 -9.48 -19.93 11.37
N HIS A 280 -10.71 -19.63 10.96
CA HIS A 280 -11.86 -20.50 11.16
C HIS A 280 -12.35 -21.05 9.81
N PRO A 281 -12.69 -22.36 9.70
CA PRO A 281 -13.09 -22.97 8.43
C PRO A 281 -14.33 -22.34 7.78
N ALA A 282 -15.24 -21.78 8.59
CA ALA A 282 -16.47 -21.17 8.10
C ALA A 282 -16.33 -19.67 7.78
N GLU A 283 -15.55 -18.92 8.57
CA GLU A 283 -15.38 -17.47 8.42
C GLU A 283 -14.00 -17.03 8.97
N PRO A 284 -12.98 -16.83 8.12
CA PRO A 284 -11.72 -16.26 8.58
C PRO A 284 -11.93 -14.82 9.05
N GLY A 285 -11.39 -14.51 10.23
CA GLY A 285 -11.52 -13.20 10.88
C GLY A 285 -10.18 -12.65 11.35
N GLY A 286 -10.14 -11.36 11.68
CA GLY A 286 -8.93 -10.75 12.21
C GLY A 286 -9.19 -9.47 12.97
N TYR A 287 -8.36 -9.21 13.97
CA TYR A 287 -8.45 -8.06 14.85
C TYR A 287 -7.18 -7.23 14.77
N LEU A 288 -7.32 -5.90 14.68
CA LEU A 288 -6.23 -5.00 15.02
C LEU A 288 -6.00 -5.10 16.53
N LEU A 289 -4.81 -5.56 16.93
CA LEU A 289 -4.54 -5.94 18.31
C LEU A 289 -4.75 -4.77 19.28
N ASP A 290 -4.22 -3.59 18.97
CA ASP A 290 -4.34 -2.42 19.84
C ASP A 290 -5.79 -1.92 19.95
N ALA A 291 -6.63 -2.17 18.93
CA ALA A 291 -8.06 -1.86 19.00
C ALA A 291 -8.79 -2.88 19.89
N LEU A 292 -8.48 -4.18 19.75
CA LEU A 292 -9.05 -5.25 20.57
C LEU A 292 -8.67 -5.06 22.06
N LEU A 293 -7.39 -4.81 22.33
CA LEU A 293 -6.90 -4.55 23.69
C LEU A 293 -7.55 -3.30 24.29
N ARG A 294 -7.68 -2.20 23.55
CA ARG A 294 -8.41 -1.01 24.04
C ARG A 294 -9.87 -1.33 24.38
N ARG A 295 -10.57 -2.09 23.54
CA ARG A 295 -11.95 -2.56 23.81
C ARG A 295 -12.03 -3.43 25.06
N ALA A 296 -10.97 -4.19 25.34
CA ALA A 296 -10.82 -5.03 26.52
C ALA A 296 -10.29 -4.29 27.76
N GLY A 297 -10.01 -2.98 27.70
CA GLY A 297 -9.39 -2.26 28.81
C GLY A 297 -7.94 -2.68 29.07
N HIS A 298 -7.22 -3.08 28.02
CA HIS A 298 -5.84 -3.59 28.03
C HIS A 298 -5.63 -4.91 28.78
N GLU A 299 -6.69 -5.65 29.09
CA GLU A 299 -6.63 -6.96 29.75
C GLU A 299 -6.66 -8.11 28.73
N PRO A 300 -5.58 -8.92 28.60
CA PRO A 300 -5.52 -10.03 27.63
C PRO A 300 -6.64 -11.05 27.79
N SER A 301 -6.95 -11.46 29.02
CA SER A 301 -8.03 -12.43 29.28
C SER A 301 -9.40 -11.92 28.81
N ARG A 302 -9.67 -10.62 28.96
CA ARG A 302 -10.93 -10.00 28.50
C ARG A 302 -10.95 -9.87 26.98
N ALA A 303 -9.81 -9.57 26.35
CA ALA A 303 -9.68 -9.58 24.90
C ALA A 303 -9.93 -10.98 24.33
N ALA A 304 -9.40 -12.05 24.96
CA ALA A 304 -9.67 -13.43 24.57
C ALA A 304 -11.17 -13.76 24.65
N SER A 305 -11.84 -13.35 25.73
CA SER A 305 -13.30 -13.52 25.87
C SER A 305 -14.11 -12.79 24.79
N LEU A 306 -13.64 -11.64 24.32
CA LEU A 306 -14.30 -10.92 23.22
C LEU A 306 -14.14 -11.68 21.90
N VAL A 307 -12.97 -12.26 21.63
CA VAL A 307 -12.76 -13.08 20.43
C VAL A 307 -13.62 -14.36 20.48
N ASP A 308 -13.64 -15.04 21.62
CA ASP A 308 -14.47 -16.25 21.82
C ASP A 308 -15.96 -15.98 21.59
N ALA A 309 -16.47 -14.84 22.06
CA ALA A 309 -17.86 -14.45 21.85
C ALA A 309 -18.19 -14.10 20.39
N ASP A 310 -17.19 -13.60 19.64
CA ASP A 310 -17.33 -13.18 18.25
C ASP A 310 -17.22 -14.37 17.27
N VAL A 311 -16.58 -15.50 17.66
CA VAL A 311 -16.29 -16.64 16.77
C VAL A 311 -17.12 -17.88 17.15
N PRO A 312 -18.00 -18.39 16.27
CA PRO A 312 -18.80 -19.57 16.55
C PRO A 312 -17.91 -20.82 16.78
N PRO A 313 -18.39 -21.81 17.55
CA PRO A 313 -17.69 -23.08 17.68
C PRO A 313 -17.62 -23.79 16.31
N ALA A 314 -16.49 -24.43 16.02
CA ALA A 314 -16.36 -25.25 14.81
C ALA A 314 -17.42 -26.37 14.86
N ASP A 315 -18.20 -26.53 13.80
CA ASP A 315 -19.14 -27.64 13.68
C ASP A 315 -18.37 -28.96 13.77
N VAL A 316 -18.53 -29.67 14.89
CA VAL A 316 -18.05 -31.03 15.03
C VAL A 316 -18.95 -31.89 14.14
N PRO A 317 -18.45 -32.53 13.07
CA PRO A 317 -19.29 -33.45 12.31
C PRO A 317 -19.77 -34.55 13.26
N PRO A 318 -21.06 -34.94 13.21
CA PRO A 318 -21.58 -35.94 14.14
C PRO A 318 -20.76 -37.23 14.01
N ALA A 319 -20.29 -37.74 15.15
CA ALA A 319 -19.56 -39.00 15.20
C ALA A 319 -20.38 -40.11 14.50
N ALA A 320 -19.77 -40.74 13.50
CA ALA A 320 -20.34 -41.84 12.73
C ALA A 320 -20.52 -43.12 13.57
#